data_AF-A0A8D8ZK72-F1
#
_entry.id   AF-A0A8D8ZK72-F1
#
_cell.length_a   1.000
_cell.length_b   1.000
_cell.length_c   1.000
_cell.angle_alpha   90.00
_cell.angle_beta   90.00
_cell.angle_gamma   90.00
#
_symmetry.space_group_name_H-M   'P 1'
#
loop_
_entity.id
_entity.type
_entity.pdbx_description
1 polymer ?
#
loop_
_entity_poly.entity_id
_entity_poly.type
_entity_poly.pdbx_seq_one_letter_code
_entity_poly.pdbx_strand_id
1 'polypeptide(L)'
;MIETCNVLHCKFCEQVFMEADVLRVHAQIEHLHKNKTWYRCDICCEKIFLKIHMHMIKIHNRRDFEKEALVVNGIEDITYPCGVCGVLCVLSKFCKKHMSESSSTYKLNDGKATGLDVMTDCTNHSDIPNCHSCQKCDESFDNCSTLWSHMLIDHENSE
;
A
#
# COMPACT_ATOMS: atom_id res chain seq x y z
N MET A 1 -28.11 -20.53 3.93
CA MET A 1 -27.57 -19.72 5.05
C MET A 1 -27.36 -18.33 4.49
N ILE A 2 -28.05 -17.32 5.00
CA ILE A 2 -27.82 -15.94 4.57
C ILE A 2 -26.60 -15.48 5.36
N GLU A 3 -25.44 -15.42 4.71
CA GLU A 3 -24.28 -14.74 5.27
C GLU A 3 -24.69 -13.27 5.45
N THR A 4 -24.94 -12.87 6.69
CA THR A 4 -25.10 -11.46 7.04
C THR A 4 -23.72 -10.83 6.89
N CYS A 5 -23.44 -10.27 5.71
CA CYS A 5 -22.26 -9.43 5.50
C CYS A 5 -22.35 -8.27 6.50
N ASN A 6 -21.41 -8.21 7.44
CA ASN A 6 -21.33 -7.14 8.42
C ASN A 6 -20.87 -5.86 7.71
N VAL A 7 -21.84 -5.11 7.19
CA VAL A 7 -21.61 -3.81 6.53
C VAL A 7 -21.53 -2.70 7.56
N LEU A 8 -20.60 -1.78 7.36
CA LEU A 8 -20.37 -0.63 8.22
C LEU A 8 -20.97 0.61 7.55
N HIS A 9 -21.88 1.27 8.26
CA HIS A 9 -22.54 2.48 7.76
C HIS A 9 -21.72 3.72 8.07
N CYS A 10 -21.61 4.62 7.10
CA CYS A 10 -21.13 5.97 7.37
C CYS A 10 -22.14 6.72 8.25
N LYS A 11 -21.65 7.47 9.24
CA LYS A 11 -22.50 8.28 10.14
C LYS A 11 -22.92 9.61 9.51
N PHE A 12 -22.30 10.00 8.40
CA PHE A 12 -22.47 11.29 7.76
C PHE A 12 -23.21 11.21 6.40
N CYS A 13 -23.29 10.01 5.81
CA CYS A 13 -23.98 9.78 4.54
C CYS A 13 -24.52 8.34 4.46
N GLU A 14 -25.26 8.02 3.40
CA GLU A 14 -25.92 6.71 3.22
C GLU A 14 -24.98 5.61 2.70
N GLN A 15 -23.69 5.91 2.47
CA GLN A 15 -22.73 4.91 1.97
C GLN A 15 -22.41 3.85 3.03
N VAL A 16 -22.19 2.62 2.54
CA VAL A 16 -21.84 1.44 3.33
C VAL A 16 -20.53 0.84 2.85
N PHE A 17 -19.78 0.26 3.78
CA PHE A 17 -18.44 -0.27 3.53
C PHE A 17 -18.28 -1.65 4.17
N MET A 18 -17.53 -2.52 3.52
CA MET A 18 -17.23 -3.86 4.04
C MET A 18 -16.08 -3.83 5.06
N GLU A 19 -15.29 -2.76 5.08
CA GLU A 19 -14.06 -2.66 5.85
C GLU A 19 -14.01 -1.37 6.66
N ALA A 20 -13.62 -1.48 7.93
CA ALA A 20 -13.55 -0.35 8.84
C ALA A 20 -12.51 0.69 8.41
N ASP A 21 -11.39 0.25 7.85
CA ASP A 21 -10.35 1.15 7.34
C ASP A 21 -10.83 1.96 6.13
N VAL A 22 -11.58 1.34 5.23
CA VAL A 22 -12.16 2.04 4.08
C VAL A 22 -13.18 3.08 4.55
N LEU A 23 -14.06 2.74 5.49
CA LEU A 23 -15.00 3.70 6.09
C LEU A 23 -14.27 4.87 6.80
N ARG A 24 -13.16 4.58 7.49
CA ARG A 24 -12.36 5.62 8.16
C ARG A 24 -11.76 6.59 7.14
N VAL A 25 -11.18 6.08 6.07
CA VAL A 25 -10.59 6.89 5.00
C VAL A 25 -11.67 7.70 4.26
N HIS A 26 -12.80 7.08 3.95
CA HIS A 26 -13.99 7.77 3.45
C HIS A 26 -14.36 8.97 4.32
N ALA A 27 -14.56 8.74 5.62
CA ALA A 27 -14.95 9.78 6.55
C ALA A 27 -13.91 10.91 6.62
N GLN A 28 -12.63 10.56 6.54
CA GLN A 28 -11.53 11.51 6.57
C GLN A 28 -11.52 12.45 5.35
N ILE A 29 -11.71 11.91 4.15
CA ILE A 29 -11.67 12.67 2.89
C ILE A 29 -12.95 13.49 2.74
N GLU A 30 -14.11 12.85 2.86
CA GLU A 30 -15.40 13.44 2.46
C GLU A 30 -16.04 14.33 3.53
N HIS A 31 -15.85 14.00 4.81
CA HIS A 31 -16.67 14.57 5.89
C HIS A 31 -15.86 15.36 6.93
N LEU A 32 -14.80 14.77 7.48
CA LEU A 32 -14.09 15.32 8.65
C LEU A 32 -13.11 16.42 8.27
N HIS A 33 -12.47 16.30 7.10
CA HIS A 33 -11.39 17.18 6.68
C HIS A 33 -11.55 17.68 5.25
N LYS A 34 -12.79 17.94 4.83
CA LYS A 34 -13.14 18.43 3.49
C LYS A 34 -12.38 19.70 3.04
N ASN A 35 -11.96 20.53 3.99
CA ASN A 35 -11.18 21.76 3.71
C ASN A 35 -9.66 21.51 3.64
N LYS A 36 -9.21 20.25 3.77
CA LYS A 36 -7.80 19.88 3.64
C LYS A 36 -7.62 19.09 2.35
N THR A 37 -6.54 19.38 1.65
CA THR A 37 -6.12 18.58 0.50
C THR A 37 -5.34 17.37 0.99
N TRP A 38 -5.83 16.19 0.65
CA TRP A 38 -5.16 14.92 0.88
C TRP A 38 -4.39 14.51 -0.37
N TYR A 39 -3.35 13.72 -0.17
CA TYR A 39 -2.47 13.26 -1.23
C TYR A 39 -2.20 11.76 -1.07
N ARG A 40 -2.13 11.04 -2.18
CA ARG A 40 -1.70 9.65 -2.22
C ARG A 40 -0.22 9.54 -2.59
N CYS A 41 0.35 8.37 -2.32
CA CYS A 41 1.66 7.99 -2.83
C CYS A 41 1.45 6.86 -3.83
N ASP A 42 1.78 7.07 -5.11
CA ASP A 42 1.62 6.03 -6.13
C ASP A 42 2.73 4.96 -6.08
N ILE A 43 3.74 5.15 -5.21
CA ILE A 43 4.82 4.18 -4.95
C ILE A 43 4.38 3.21 -3.85
N CYS A 44 4.07 3.71 -2.64
CA CYS A 44 3.64 2.88 -1.50
C CYS A 44 2.19 2.42 -1.63
N CYS A 45 1.29 3.30 -2.09
CA CYS A 45 -0.16 3.13 -2.08
C CYS A 45 -0.82 2.87 -0.72
N GLU A 46 -0.11 2.80 0.41
CA GLU A 46 -0.65 2.34 1.71
C GLU A 46 -1.53 3.34 2.49
N LYS A 47 -1.32 4.65 2.30
CA LYS A 47 -1.99 5.69 3.11
C LYS A 47 -2.12 7.01 2.37
N ILE A 48 -3.02 7.86 2.87
CA ILE A 48 -3.16 9.26 2.45
C ILE A 48 -2.40 10.20 3.39
N PHE A 49 -1.92 11.31 2.85
CA PHE A 49 -1.04 12.26 3.51
C PHE A 49 -1.59 13.68 3.40
N LEU A 50 -1.37 14.50 4.43
CA LEU A 50 -1.53 15.97 4.32
C LEU A 50 -0.27 16.65 3.77
N LYS A 51 0.90 16.02 3.96
CA LYS A 51 2.22 16.58 3.64
C LYS A 51 3.04 15.59 2.82
N ILE A 52 2.55 15.26 1.62
CA ILE A 52 3.15 14.23 0.75
C ILE A 52 4.62 14.47 0.42
N HIS A 53 5.02 15.73 0.26
CA HIS A 53 6.40 16.11 0.02
C HIS A 53 7.38 15.57 1.08
N MET A 54 6.98 15.58 2.36
CA MET A 54 7.84 15.04 3.42
C MET A 54 7.99 13.53 3.31
N HIS A 55 6.92 12.84 2.89
CA HIS A 55 6.97 11.40 2.64
C HIS A 55 7.83 11.09 1.40
N MET A 56 7.65 11.81 0.30
CA MET A 56 8.44 11.62 -0.93
C MET A 56 9.93 11.80 -0.69
N ILE A 57 10.33 12.84 0.04
CA ILE A 57 11.74 13.06 0.36
C ILE A 57 12.27 12.01 1.33
N LYS A 58 11.57 11.74 2.42
CA LYS A 58 12.10 10.87 3.48
C LYS A 58 12.11 9.40 3.11
N ILE A 59 11.11 8.93 2.36
CA ILE A 59 10.92 7.50 2.07
C ILE A 59 11.34 7.13 0.65
N HIS A 60 11.28 8.06 -0.30
CA HIS A 60 11.62 7.78 -1.71
C HIS A 60 12.77 8.62 -2.23
N ASN A 61 13.37 9.49 -1.41
CA ASN A 61 14.38 10.46 -1.83
C ASN A 61 13.98 11.25 -3.10
N ARG A 62 12.67 11.43 -3.33
CA ARG A 62 12.13 12.13 -4.50
C ARG A 62 11.76 13.55 -4.15
N ARG A 63 12.41 14.49 -4.83
CA ARG A 63 12.12 15.93 -4.74
C ARG A 63 11.27 16.41 -5.90
N ASP A 64 11.48 15.86 -7.08
CA ASP A 64 10.75 16.21 -8.29
C ASP A 64 9.55 15.26 -8.47
N PHE A 65 8.36 15.75 -8.13
CA PHE A 65 7.09 15.07 -8.38
C PHE A 65 5.96 16.08 -8.56
N GLU A 66 5.04 15.76 -9.46
CA GLU A 66 3.84 16.56 -9.72
C GLU A 66 2.83 16.37 -8.58
N LYS A 67 2.83 17.28 -7.62
CA LYS A 67 2.02 17.19 -6.41
C LYS A 67 0.52 17.19 -6.73
N GLU A 68 0.11 17.94 -7.73
CA GLU A 68 -1.26 18.10 -8.19
C GLU A 68 -1.83 16.78 -8.72
N ALA A 69 -0.99 15.95 -9.35
CA ALA A 69 -1.38 14.63 -9.84
C ALA A 69 -1.69 13.64 -8.70
N LEU A 70 -1.16 13.89 -7.49
CA LEU A 70 -1.30 13.03 -6.32
C LEU A 70 -2.49 13.43 -5.42
N VAL A 71 -3.24 14.46 -5.76
CA VAL A 71 -4.40 14.91 -4.98
C VAL A 71 -5.45 13.81 -4.91
N VAL A 72 -6.04 13.65 -3.73
CA VAL A 72 -7.15 12.72 -3.46
C VAL A 72 -8.41 13.53 -3.24
N ASN A 73 -9.38 13.37 -4.15
CA ASN A 73 -10.69 14.00 -4.08
C ASN A 73 -11.77 13.02 -3.60
N GLY A 74 -11.53 11.72 -3.76
CA GLY A 74 -12.45 10.67 -3.36
C GLY A 74 -11.74 9.33 -3.15
N ILE A 75 -12.50 8.31 -2.78
CA ILE A 75 -11.95 6.96 -2.56
C ILE A 75 -11.51 6.33 -3.89
N GLU A 76 -12.14 6.69 -5.00
CA GLU A 76 -11.77 6.23 -6.33
C GLU A 76 -10.30 6.54 -6.67
N ASP A 77 -9.77 7.70 -6.23
CA ASP A 77 -8.38 8.13 -6.50
C ASP A 77 -7.34 7.26 -5.77
N ILE A 78 -7.78 6.49 -4.78
CA ILE A 78 -6.94 5.61 -3.96
C ILE A 78 -7.39 4.16 -4.04
N THR A 79 -8.22 3.83 -5.04
CA THR A 79 -8.66 2.48 -5.32
C THR A 79 -7.90 1.93 -6.52
N TYR A 80 -7.19 0.83 -6.32
CA TYR A 80 -6.36 0.22 -7.34
C TYR A 80 -6.80 -1.21 -7.60
N PRO A 81 -6.76 -1.69 -8.85
CA PRO A 81 -6.93 -3.11 -9.12
C PRO A 81 -5.75 -3.89 -8.52
N CYS A 82 -6.04 -5.04 -7.90
CA CYS A 82 -5.01 -5.95 -7.47
C CYS A 82 -4.18 -6.41 -8.68
N GLY A 83 -2.85 -6.31 -8.62
CA GLY A 83 -1.96 -6.68 -9.72
C GLY A 83 -2.06 -8.15 -10.16
N VAL A 84 -2.56 -9.03 -9.27
CA VAL A 84 -2.68 -10.48 -9.53
C VAL A 84 -4.08 -10.85 -10.02
N CYS A 85 -5.13 -10.44 -9.30
CA CYS A 85 -6.52 -10.88 -9.59
C CYS A 85 -7.48 -9.76 -10.01
N GLY A 86 -7.01 -8.51 -10.11
CA GLY A 86 -7.82 -7.37 -10.53
C GLY A 86 -8.86 -6.88 -9.51
N VAL A 87 -9.03 -7.56 -8.37
CA VAL A 87 -9.96 -7.11 -7.31
C VAL A 87 -9.58 -5.71 -6.84
N LEU A 88 -10.55 -4.81 -6.77
CA LEU A 88 -10.34 -3.43 -6.35
C LEU A 88 -9.95 -3.37 -4.86
N CYS A 89 -8.88 -2.65 -4.59
CA CYS A 89 -8.26 -2.53 -3.29
C CYS A 89 -8.05 -1.05 -2.98
N VAL A 90 -8.60 -0.59 -1.84
CA VAL A 90 -8.35 0.77 -1.37
C VAL A 90 -6.99 0.79 -0.70
N LEU A 91 -6.14 1.73 -1.10
CA LEU A 91 -4.80 1.94 -0.55
C LEU A 91 -3.89 0.70 -0.60
N SER A 92 -4.00 -0.08 -1.67
CA SER A 92 -3.07 -1.17 -1.96
C SER A 92 -3.18 -1.60 -3.41
N LYS A 93 -2.06 -2.01 -4.02
CA LYS A 93 -2.05 -2.69 -5.32
C LYS A 93 -2.26 -4.21 -5.20
N PHE A 94 -2.46 -4.72 -3.99
CA PHE A 94 -2.66 -6.13 -3.70
C PHE A 94 -3.81 -6.35 -2.73
N CYS A 95 -4.70 -7.30 -3.01
CA CYS A 95 -5.79 -7.66 -2.09
C CYS A 95 -5.23 -8.43 -0.89
N LYS A 96 -6.00 -8.54 0.20
CA LYS A 96 -5.54 -9.18 1.44
C LYS A 96 -4.96 -10.60 1.24
N LYS A 97 -5.52 -11.37 0.30
CA LYS A 97 -5.03 -12.70 -0.06
C LYS A 97 -3.59 -12.60 -0.61
N HIS A 98 -3.42 -11.83 -1.68
CA HIS A 98 -2.11 -11.66 -2.32
C HIS A 98 -1.13 -10.83 -1.48
N MET A 99 -1.60 -9.99 -0.55
CA MET A 99 -0.74 -9.24 0.39
C MET A 99 -0.09 -10.16 1.43
N SER A 100 -0.81 -11.19 1.90
CA SER A 100 -0.25 -12.22 2.78
C SER A 100 0.70 -13.18 2.06
N GLU A 101 0.49 -13.42 0.77
CA GLU A 101 1.34 -14.28 -0.07
C GLU A 101 2.65 -13.58 -0.46
N SER A 102 2.65 -12.24 -0.62
CA SER A 102 3.89 -11.44 -0.70
C SER A 102 4.72 -11.44 0.59
N SER A 103 4.12 -11.81 1.73
CA SER A 103 4.75 -11.76 3.06
C SER A 103 5.14 -13.14 3.63
N SER A 104 4.74 -14.25 3.01
CA SER A 104 4.75 -15.59 3.64
C SER A 104 5.73 -16.62 3.05
N THR A 105 6.78 -16.21 2.35
CA THR A 105 7.90 -17.12 2.03
C THR A 105 9.27 -16.47 2.22
N TYR A 106 9.60 -16.15 3.46
CA TYR A 106 10.98 -16.36 3.91
C TYR A 106 10.93 -17.25 5.16
N LYS A 107 11.03 -18.56 4.92
CA LYS A 107 11.54 -19.45 5.96
C LYS A 107 12.96 -18.97 6.23
N LEU A 108 13.18 -18.31 7.36
CA LEU A 108 14.51 -18.13 7.90
C LEU A 108 15.08 -19.53 8.10
N ASN A 109 16.10 -19.87 7.32
CA ASN A 109 16.98 -20.96 7.69
C ASN A 109 17.68 -20.55 8.99
N ASP A 110 17.74 -21.50 9.92
CA ASP A 110 18.36 -21.41 11.24
C ASP A 110 17.48 -20.77 12.33
N GLY A 111 16.66 -21.66 12.92
CA GLY A 111 15.66 -21.32 13.92
C GLY A 111 16.20 -20.63 15.16
N LYS A 112 15.63 -19.46 15.45
CA LYS A 112 15.24 -19.05 16.79
C LYS A 112 14.20 -17.92 16.70
N ALA A 113 12.93 -18.30 16.65
CA ALA A 113 11.84 -17.35 16.83
C ALA A 113 11.68 -17.07 18.33
N THR A 114 11.98 -15.85 18.75
CA THR A 114 11.33 -15.25 19.92
C THR A 114 10.45 -14.14 19.38
N GLY A 115 9.16 -14.19 19.73
CA GLY A 115 8.15 -13.29 19.18
C GLY A 115 8.47 -11.81 19.41
N LEU A 116 7.73 -10.99 18.64
CA LEU A 116 7.85 -9.56 18.43
C LEU A 116 8.76 -9.21 17.24
N ASP A 117 8.30 -8.29 16.39
CA ASP A 117 8.93 -7.78 15.16
C ASP A 117 8.66 -8.60 13.88
N VAL A 118 7.37 -8.74 13.55
CA VAL A 118 6.95 -8.80 12.14
C VAL A 118 7.42 -7.48 11.51
N MET A 119 8.31 -7.56 10.52
CA MET A 119 8.82 -6.38 9.81
C MET A 119 7.69 -5.72 9.00
N THR A 120 6.86 -4.95 9.68
CA THR A 120 5.91 -3.97 9.12
C THR A 120 6.59 -2.66 8.73
N ASP A 121 7.91 -2.54 8.96
CA ASP A 121 8.62 -1.28 8.80
C ASP A 121 9.84 -1.43 7.88
N CYS A 122 9.61 -1.29 6.57
CA CYS A 122 10.64 -0.78 5.66
C CYS A 122 10.95 0.72 5.91
N THR A 123 10.41 1.34 6.97
CA THR A 123 10.67 2.74 7.34
C THR A 123 12.09 2.98 7.86
N ASN A 124 12.82 1.91 8.22
CA ASN A 124 14.17 1.99 8.79
C ASN A 124 15.31 1.85 7.76
N HIS A 125 15.01 1.65 6.47
CA HIS A 125 16.02 1.56 5.39
C HIS A 125 16.07 2.79 4.48
N SER A 126 15.39 3.87 4.89
CA SER A 126 15.19 5.14 4.17
C SER A 126 16.45 5.81 3.60
N ASP A 127 17.64 5.43 4.07
CA ASP A 127 18.93 6.01 3.66
C ASP A 127 19.78 5.10 2.75
N ILE A 128 19.28 3.90 2.40
CA ILE A 128 20.02 2.94 1.55
C ILE A 128 19.30 2.85 0.19
N PRO A 129 19.74 3.61 -0.83
CA PRO A 129 19.21 3.44 -2.19
C PRO A 129 19.48 2.02 -2.67
N ASN A 130 18.55 1.45 -3.44
CA ASN A 130 18.67 0.08 -3.96
C ASN A 130 18.86 -1.01 -2.88
N CYS A 131 18.31 -0.83 -1.68
CA CYS A 131 18.43 -1.80 -0.58
C CYS A 131 17.72 -3.13 -0.81
N HIS A 132 16.92 -3.23 -1.88
CA HIS A 132 16.19 -4.44 -2.25
C HIS A 132 16.64 -4.93 -3.62
N SER A 133 17.54 -5.91 -3.66
CA SER A 133 17.98 -6.53 -4.91
C SER A 133 17.05 -7.65 -5.37
N CYS A 134 16.82 -7.68 -6.67
CA CYS A 134 16.22 -8.81 -7.38
C CYS A 134 17.09 -10.05 -7.18
N GLN A 135 16.46 -11.19 -6.85
CA GLN A 135 17.17 -12.47 -6.68
C GLN A 135 17.35 -13.21 -8.02
N LYS A 136 16.62 -12.80 -9.07
CA LYS A 136 16.60 -13.44 -10.39
C LYS A 136 17.37 -12.63 -11.44
N CYS A 137 17.85 -11.45 -11.09
CA CYS A 137 18.45 -10.48 -11.97
C CYS A 137 19.26 -9.45 -11.18
N ASP A 138 20.08 -8.66 -11.86
CA ASP A 138 20.95 -7.67 -11.21
C ASP A 138 20.25 -6.33 -10.90
N GLU A 139 18.92 -6.26 -11.05
CA GLU A 139 18.16 -5.05 -10.76
C GLU A 139 17.97 -4.87 -9.25
N SER A 140 17.97 -3.62 -8.81
CA SER A 140 17.80 -3.27 -7.40
C SER A 140 16.81 -2.13 -7.24
N PHE A 141 16.13 -2.11 -6.10
CA PHE A 141 14.94 -1.31 -5.86
C PHE A 141 15.00 -0.64 -4.49
N ASP A 142 14.34 0.51 -4.38
CA ASP A 142 14.39 1.35 -3.18
C ASP A 142 13.41 0.91 -2.09
N ASN A 143 12.44 0.05 -2.41
CA ASN A 143 11.51 -0.50 -1.42
C ASN A 143 10.97 -1.87 -1.85
N CYS A 144 10.42 -2.59 -0.87
CA CYS A 144 9.82 -3.90 -1.05
C CYS A 144 8.68 -3.88 -2.09
N SER A 145 7.81 -2.88 -2.11
CA SER A 145 6.69 -2.80 -3.07
C SER A 145 7.17 -2.72 -4.53
N THR A 146 8.25 -1.98 -4.79
CA THR A 146 8.85 -1.89 -6.13
C THR A 146 9.59 -3.16 -6.53
N LEU A 147 10.35 -3.77 -5.62
CA LEU A 147 10.99 -5.07 -5.87
C LEU A 147 9.93 -6.14 -6.19
N TRP A 148 8.85 -6.20 -5.41
CA TRP A 148 7.80 -7.19 -5.61
C TRP A 148 7.00 -6.96 -6.89
N SER A 149 6.75 -5.70 -7.26
CA SER A 149 6.13 -5.38 -8.55
C SER A 149 7.01 -5.87 -9.71
N HIS A 150 8.32 -5.65 -9.63
CA HIS A 150 9.28 -6.14 -10.62
C HIS A 150 9.37 -7.67 -10.66
N MET A 151 9.48 -8.34 -9.50
CA MET A 151 9.53 -9.80 -9.43
C MET A 151 8.29 -10.46 -10.04
N LEU A 152 7.15 -9.79 -9.94
CA LEU A 152 5.88 -10.26 -10.51
C LEU A 152 5.78 -9.95 -12.01
N ILE A 153 6.09 -8.74 -12.44
CA ILE A 153 5.92 -8.35 -13.85
C ILE A 153 6.98 -9.00 -14.74
N ASP A 154 8.23 -9.00 -14.28
CA ASP A 154 9.39 -9.33 -15.12
C ASP A 154 9.84 -10.80 -14.94
N HIS A 155 9.42 -11.47 -13.86
CA HIS A 155 9.87 -12.84 -13.54
C HIS A 155 8.78 -13.87 -13.25
N GLU A 156 7.49 -13.53 -13.41
CA GLU A 156 6.37 -14.47 -13.24
C GLU A 156 6.14 -15.38 -14.46
N ASN A 157 7.22 -15.69 -15.21
CA ASN A 157 7.22 -16.68 -16.30
C ASN A 157 8.46 -17.57 -16.38
N SER A 158 9.32 -17.61 -15.35
CA SER A 158 10.40 -18.61 -15.27
C SER A 158 10.08 -19.63 -14.18
N GLU A 159 9.50 -20.73 -14.68
CA GLU A 159 9.32 -22.10 -14.15
C GLU A 159 9.76 -22.41 -12.72
#